data_AF-A0A2T7D1J4-F1
#
_entry.id   AF-A0A2T7D1J4-F1
#
_cell.length_a   1.000
_cell.length_b   1.000
_cell.length_c   1.000
_cell.angle_alpha   90.00
_cell.angle_beta   90.00
_cell.angle_gamma   90.00
#
_symmetry.space_group_name_H-M   'P 1'
#
loop_
_entity.id
_entity.type
_entity.pdbx_description
1 polymer ?
#
loop_
_entity_poly.entity_id
_entity_poly.type
_entity_poly.pdbx_seq_one_letter_code
_entity_poly.pdbx_strand_id
1 'polypeptide(L)'
;MNDKYGRLQQCRVLAVWHGATAVTGKKLRNPQTLLLPFSAHHLPPETLDLPRPMDPQQPEPVSYLCGDCGAENTLKPGDVIQCRECGYRILYKKRTRRIVQYEAR
;
A
#
# COMPACT_ATOMS: atom_id res chain seq x y z
N MET A 1 8.11 -18.59 -20.11
CA MET A 1 8.33 -17.13 -19.98
C MET A 1 7.14 -16.57 -19.17
N ASN A 2 7.17 -16.47 -17.85
CA ASN A 2 8.01 -15.59 -17.04
C ASN A 2 8.34 -16.23 -15.68
N ASP A 3 9.59 -16.64 -15.56
CA ASP A 3 10.24 -17.25 -14.40
C ASP A 3 10.74 -16.15 -13.44
N LYS A 4 9.81 -15.43 -12.78
CA LYS A 4 10.13 -14.25 -11.95
C LYS A 4 9.74 -14.40 -10.48
N TYR A 5 9.46 -15.62 -10.01
CA TYR A 5 9.08 -15.90 -8.62
C TYR A 5 9.93 -17.00 -7.95
N GLY A 6 11.22 -17.06 -8.28
CA GLY A 6 12.16 -18.06 -7.74
C GLY A 6 13.41 -17.50 -7.05
N ARG A 7 13.43 -16.24 -6.59
CA ARG A 7 14.63 -15.66 -5.95
C ARG A 7 14.40 -15.33 -4.46
N LEU A 8 14.20 -16.38 -3.66
CA LEU A 8 14.66 -16.38 -2.28
C LEU A 8 15.92 -17.24 -2.23
N GLN A 9 16.87 -16.85 -1.37
CA GLN A 9 18.20 -17.42 -1.12
C GLN A 9 19.33 -16.87 -2.01
N GLN A 10 20.07 -15.87 -1.50
CA GLN A 10 21.47 -16.12 -1.11
C GLN A 10 21.96 -15.06 -0.11
N CYS A 11 22.70 -15.55 0.89
CA CYS A 11 23.18 -14.87 2.08
C CYS A 11 24.49 -14.08 1.87
N ARG A 12 24.86 -13.36 2.96
CA ARG A 12 26.18 -12.85 3.38
C ARG A 12 26.64 -11.52 2.80
N VAL A 13 27.33 -10.60 3.50
CA VAL A 13 27.59 -10.21 4.91
C VAL A 13 28.82 -9.25 4.81
N LEU A 14 28.85 -8.22 5.67
CA LEU A 14 29.98 -7.34 6.07
C LEU A 14 30.35 -6.05 5.28
N ALA A 15 30.68 -5.06 6.12
CA ALA A 15 31.52 -3.86 5.94
C ALA A 15 30.83 -2.54 5.52
N VAL A 16 31.07 -1.36 6.11
CA VAL A 16 31.62 -0.86 7.37
C VAL A 16 31.43 0.68 7.30
N TRP A 17 31.03 1.29 8.43
CA TRP A 17 31.24 2.67 8.92
C TRP A 17 31.36 3.87 7.98
N HIS A 18 30.58 4.93 8.25
CA HIS A 18 30.95 6.35 8.50
C HIS A 18 29.63 7.02 9.00
N GLY A 19 29.47 7.68 10.15
CA GLY A 19 30.36 8.52 10.97
C GLY A 19 30.04 10.01 10.71
N ALA A 20 29.41 10.71 11.69
CA ALA A 20 29.29 12.19 11.91
C ALA A 20 27.85 12.62 12.24
N THR A 21 27.51 13.56 13.14
CA THR A 21 28.19 14.35 14.18
C THR A 21 27.09 15.02 15.03
N ALA A 22 27.33 15.19 16.33
CA ALA A 22 26.44 15.85 17.27
C ALA A 22 26.37 17.37 17.08
N VAL A 23 25.19 17.98 17.24
CA VAL A 23 25.02 19.43 17.43
C VAL A 23 24.37 19.71 18.78
N THR A 24 25.18 20.28 19.66
CA THR A 24 24.84 20.85 20.97
C THR A 24 24.27 22.25 20.84
N GLY A 25 23.26 22.61 21.64
CA GLY A 25 23.24 23.95 22.27
C GLY A 25 21.91 24.70 22.40
N LYS A 26 21.41 24.74 23.65
CA LYS A 26 21.11 25.92 24.52
C LYS A 26 20.09 27.02 24.12
N LYS A 27 18.86 26.80 24.61
CA LYS A 27 17.92 27.64 25.41
C LYS A 27 18.20 29.15 25.64
N LEU A 28 17.23 30.00 25.28
CA LEU A 28 16.81 31.25 25.95
C LEU A 28 15.32 31.53 25.59
N ARG A 29 14.36 31.22 26.47
CA ARG A 29 13.62 32.11 27.41
C ARG A 29 12.80 33.21 26.71
N ASN A 30 11.50 32.96 26.52
CA ASN A 30 10.48 33.99 26.25
C ASN A 30 9.61 34.16 27.51
N PRO A 31 9.56 35.35 28.14
CA PRO A 31 8.69 35.63 29.29
C PRO A 31 7.41 36.37 28.88
N GLN A 32 6.38 36.24 29.73
CA GLN A 32 5.09 36.96 29.75
C GLN A 32 4.01 36.35 28.83
N THR A 33 3.09 35.52 29.35
CA THR A 33 1.97 35.85 30.27
C THR A 33 0.96 36.79 29.61
N LEU A 34 -0.26 36.28 29.41
CA LEU A 34 -1.57 36.87 29.73
C LEU A 34 -2.64 35.96 29.08
N LEU A 35 -3.14 34.97 29.82
CA LEU A 35 -4.45 34.99 30.49
C LEU A 35 -5.63 35.22 29.54
N LEU A 36 -6.40 34.15 29.28
CA LEU A 36 -7.86 34.21 29.26
C LEU A 36 -8.42 32.98 30.00
N PRO A 37 -9.25 33.17 31.04
CA PRO A 37 -10.09 32.13 31.61
C PRO A 37 -11.46 32.17 30.92
N PHE A 38 -12.06 31.02 30.63
CA PHE A 38 -13.46 30.69 30.97
C PHE A 38 -13.93 29.40 30.32
N SER A 39 -14.78 28.70 31.07
CA SER A 39 -15.71 27.65 30.66
C SER A 39 -15.14 26.26 30.43
N ALA A 40 -15.13 25.51 31.52
CA ALA A 40 -15.62 24.14 31.49
C ALA A 40 -16.95 24.08 30.75
N HIS A 41 -16.99 23.47 29.57
CA HIS A 41 -18.12 22.68 29.08
C HIS A 41 -17.64 21.85 27.88
N HIS A 42 -18.09 20.60 27.85
CA HIS A 42 -17.85 19.57 26.84
C HIS A 42 -16.47 18.91 26.89
N LEU A 43 -16.32 18.03 27.90
CA LEU A 43 -15.78 16.70 27.60
C LEU A 43 -16.56 16.19 26.37
N PRO A 44 -15.94 15.96 25.20
CA PRO A 44 -16.62 15.21 24.16
C PRO A 44 -17.00 13.87 24.81
N PRO A 45 -18.22 13.34 24.62
CA PRO A 45 -18.45 11.96 24.99
C PRO A 45 -17.32 11.15 24.34
N GLU A 46 -16.74 10.23 25.10
CA GLU A 46 -16.00 9.12 24.51
C GLU A 46 -16.98 8.41 23.57
N THR A 47 -17.10 8.92 22.34
CA THR A 47 -17.49 8.12 21.21
C THR A 47 -16.33 7.17 21.08
N LEU A 48 -16.49 6.02 21.73
CA LEU A 48 -15.95 4.74 21.30
C LEU A 48 -15.60 4.88 19.82
N ASP A 49 -14.33 4.68 19.51
CA ASP A 49 -13.79 4.61 18.16
C ASP A 49 -14.58 3.52 17.42
N LEU A 50 -15.78 3.87 16.98
CA LEU A 50 -16.65 3.02 16.21
C LEU A 50 -15.85 2.86 14.93
N PRO A 51 -15.45 1.63 14.57
CA PRO A 51 -14.69 1.43 13.36
C PRO A 51 -15.47 2.09 12.24
N ARG A 52 -14.84 3.10 11.61
CA ARG A 52 -15.44 3.85 10.50
C ARG A 52 -16.13 2.82 9.61
N PRO A 53 -17.43 2.96 9.31
CA PRO A 53 -18.12 2.00 8.46
C PRO A 53 -17.24 1.85 7.21
N MET A 54 -16.73 0.63 7.01
CA MET A 54 -15.76 0.33 5.97
C MET A 54 -16.35 0.87 4.68
N ASP A 55 -15.77 1.96 4.20
CA ASP A 55 -16.11 2.52 2.91
C ASP A 55 -16.02 1.36 1.91
N PRO A 56 -17.06 1.07 1.12
CA PRO A 56 -17.05 -0.05 0.22
C PRO A 56 -15.83 0.11 -0.69
N GLN A 57 -14.78 -0.67 -0.41
CA GLN A 57 -13.52 -0.58 -1.13
C GLN A 57 -13.84 -0.67 -2.61
N GLN A 58 -13.65 0.45 -3.32
CA GLN A 58 -13.89 0.53 -4.74
C GLN A 58 -13.15 -0.65 -5.39
N PRO A 59 -13.83 -1.45 -6.23
CA PRO A 59 -13.22 -2.63 -6.82
C PRO A 59 -12.00 -2.19 -7.62
N GLU A 60 -10.80 -2.60 -7.16
CA GLU A 60 -9.57 -2.28 -7.87
C GLU A 60 -9.65 -2.79 -9.31
N PRO A 61 -9.12 -2.03 -10.27
CA PRO A 61 -9.13 -2.43 -11.67
C PRO A 61 -8.38 -3.75 -11.84
N VAL A 62 -9.08 -4.76 -12.38
CA VAL A 62 -8.53 -6.10 -12.62
C VAL A 62 -7.68 -6.08 -13.88
N SER A 63 -6.42 -6.50 -13.76
CA SER A 63 -5.56 -6.70 -14.93
C SER A 63 -5.62 -8.14 -15.45
N TYR A 64 -5.64 -8.24 -16.78
CA TYR A 64 -5.69 -9.50 -17.51
C TYR A 64 -4.40 -9.71 -18.31
N LEU A 65 -4.06 -10.95 -18.62
CA LEU A 65 -2.89 -11.36 -19.39
C LEU A 65 -3.34 -12.06 -20.66
N CYS A 66 -2.80 -11.70 -21.82
CA CYS A 66 -3.10 -12.40 -23.07
C CYS A 66 -2.49 -13.81 -23.10
N GLY A 67 -3.23 -14.77 -23.67
CA GLY A 67 -2.74 -16.14 -23.82
C GLY A 67 -1.55 -16.29 -24.76
N ASP A 68 -1.49 -15.49 -25.83
CA ASP A 68 -0.44 -15.61 -26.85
C ASP A 68 0.75 -14.67 -26.60
N CYS A 69 0.50 -13.36 -26.44
CA CYS A 69 1.59 -12.39 -26.27
C CYS A 69 2.01 -12.19 -24.80
N GLY A 70 1.22 -12.67 -23.83
CA GLY A 70 1.48 -12.46 -22.40
C GLY A 70 1.37 -11.02 -21.93
N ALA A 71 0.95 -10.10 -22.80
CA ALA A 71 0.81 -8.69 -22.49
C ALA A 71 -0.31 -8.42 -21.49
N GLU A 72 -0.12 -7.40 -20.65
CA GLU A 72 -1.09 -6.99 -19.65
C GLU A 72 -2.13 -6.07 -20.28
N ASN A 73 -3.40 -6.43 -20.13
CA ASN A 73 -4.55 -5.70 -20.64
C ASN A 73 -5.46 -5.27 -19.50
N THR A 74 -5.83 -4.00 -19.48
CA THR A 74 -6.81 -3.43 -18.54
C THR A 74 -8.14 -3.26 -19.27
N LEU A 75 -9.13 -4.08 -18.92
CA LEU A 75 -10.48 -4.02 -19.49
C LEU A 75 -11.46 -3.51 -18.44
N LYS A 76 -12.36 -2.61 -18.86
CA LYS A 76 -13.48 -2.16 -18.03
C LYS A 76 -14.68 -3.10 -18.23
N PRO A 77 -15.60 -3.17 -17.27
CA PRO A 77 -16.87 -3.88 -17.48
C PRO A 77 -17.61 -3.28 -18.67
N GLY A 78 -18.01 -4.13 -19.62
CA GLY A 78 -18.69 -3.73 -20.86
C GLY A 78 -17.78 -3.61 -22.09
N ASP A 79 -16.45 -3.62 -21.93
CA ASP A 79 -15.52 -3.62 -23.06
C ASP A 79 -15.52 -5.00 -23.77
N VAL A 80 -15.27 -4.99 -25.09
CA VAL A 80 -15.07 -6.22 -25.87
C VAL A 80 -13.77 -6.90 -25.42
N ILE A 81 -13.83 -8.20 -25.16
CA ILE A 81 -12.69 -9.01 -24.72
C ILE A 81 -11.74 -9.22 -25.91
N GLN A 82 -10.72 -8.37 -25.98
CA GLN A 82 -9.68 -8.45 -27.01
C GLN A 82 -8.35 -7.89 -26.49
N CYS A 83 -7.25 -8.53 -26.85
CA CYS A 83 -5.92 -8.01 -26.62
C CYS A 83 -5.62 -6.86 -27.59
N ARG A 84 -5.08 -5.75 -27.06
CA ARG A 84 -4.78 -4.53 -27.84
C ARG A 84 -3.57 -4.68 -28.78
N GLU A 85 -2.68 -5.64 -28.50
CA GLU A 85 -1.44 -5.81 -29.26
C GLU A 85 -1.59 -6.83 -30.40
N CYS A 86 -2.20 -7.98 -30.13
CA CYS A 86 -2.29 -9.09 -31.10
C CYS A 86 -3.71 -9.35 -31.63
N GLY A 87 -4.73 -8.72 -31.04
CA GLY A 87 -6.12 -8.96 -31.43
C GLY A 87 -6.71 -10.29 -30.97
N TYR A 88 -5.97 -11.09 -30.20
CA TYR A 88 -6.45 -12.36 -29.64
C TYR A 88 -7.53 -12.14 -28.58
N ARG A 89 -8.45 -13.10 -28.43
CA ARG A 89 -9.67 -12.94 -27.60
C ARG A 89 -9.64 -13.70 -26.28
N ILE A 90 -8.61 -14.50 -26.03
CA ILE A 90 -8.47 -15.23 -24.77
C ILE A 90 -7.51 -14.47 -23.85
N LEU A 91 -8.03 -14.12 -22.67
CA LEU A 91 -7.35 -13.36 -21.63
C LEU A 91 -7.48 -14.10 -20.30
N TYR A 92 -6.39 -14.28 -19.58
CA TYR A 92 -6.34 -14.86 -18.25
C TYR A 92 -6.34 -13.76 -17.18
N LYS A 93 -6.93 -14.00 -16.02
CA LYS A 93 -6.85 -13.06 -14.90
C LYS A 93 -5.47 -13.14 -14.25
N LYS A 94 -4.85 -12.00 -13.94
CA LYS A 94 -3.56 -11.97 -13.24
C LYS A 94 -3.69 -12.49 -11.81
N ARG A 95 -2.69 -13.25 -11.34
CA ARG A 95 -2.61 -13.73 -9.94
C ARG A 95 -2.60 -12.55 -8.97
N THR A 96 -3.31 -12.68 -7.85
CA THR A 96 -3.27 -11.69 -6.78
C THR A 96 -1.89 -11.65 -6.12
N ARG A 97 -1.45 -10.46 -5.68
CA ARG A 97 -0.22 -10.30 -4.88
C ARG A 97 -0.42 -10.65 -3.40
N ARG A 98 -1.68 -10.82 -2.97
CA ARG A 98 -2.03 -11.19 -1.60
C ARG A 98 -1.61 -12.64 -1.36
N ILE A 99 -0.96 -12.88 -0.22
CA ILE A 99 -0.58 -14.24 0.20
C ILE A 99 -1.86 -15.01 0.50
N VAL A 100 -1.98 -16.21 -0.05
CA VAL A 100 -3.09 -17.13 0.23
C VAL A 100 -2.52 -18.34 0.95
N GLN A 101 -3.05 -18.63 2.14
CA GLN A 101 -2.69 -19.79 2.94
C GLN A 101 -3.64 -20.94 2.62
N TYR A 102 -3.08 -22.11 2.35
CA TYR A 102 -3.83 -23.35 2.14
C TYR A 102 -3.37 -24.41 3.14
N GLU A 103 -4.27 -25.29 3.56
CA GLU A 103 -3.96 -26.48 4.36
C GLU A 103 -3.88 -27.72 3.46
N ALA A 104 -2.97 -28.65 3.77
CA ALA A 104 -2.88 -29.92 3.06
C ALA A 104 -3.96 -30.86 3.61
N ARG A 105 -4.87 -31.31 2.73
CA ARG A 105 -5.89 -32.32 3.00
C ARG A 105 -5.71 -33.50 2.07
#